data_AF-A0AAW2TQK9-F1
#
_entry.id   AF-A0AAW2TQK9-F1
#
_cell.length_a   1.000
_cell.length_b   1.000
_cell.length_c   1.000
_cell.angle_alpha   90.00
_cell.angle_beta   90.00
_cell.angle_gamma   90.00
#
_symmetry.space_group_name_H-M   'P 1'
#
loop_
_entity.id
_entity.type
_entity.pdbx_description
1 polymer ?
#
loop_
_entity_poly.entity_id
_entity_poly.type
_entity_poly.pdbx_seq_one_letter_code
_entity_poly.pdbx_strand_id
1 'polypeptide(L)'
;MDDFNNFLYAILQTQEYSKAFKAKIESFVKGAKQEVQAVEKDLLDNASSINPKVEVPTVMMVQTTLLKEQIASRTVAVGNLLKHVRARDNQLNKLHDKFQSTAPLNEFEEQDFSVECNTSKGITVSADGFIYVEHVKNTVNEAIVKTYETQVQAFKSYVKPYTRRIEQLRMPVNYQPPKFQQFNGHGDPQ
;
A
#
# COMPACT_ATOMS: atom_id res chain seq x y z
N MET A 1 21.80 -27.08 -15.12
CA MET A 1 21.10 -28.26 -14.56
C MET A 1 21.06 -28.19 -13.04
N ASP A 2 22.12 -27.76 -12.36
CA ASP A 2 22.18 -27.72 -10.90
C ASP A 2 21.24 -26.70 -10.24
N ASP A 3 21.00 -25.55 -10.87
CA ASP A 3 20.11 -24.50 -10.31
C ASP A 3 18.64 -24.94 -10.22
N PHE A 4 18.15 -25.73 -11.17
CA PHE A 4 16.78 -26.21 -11.16
C PHE A 4 16.55 -27.25 -10.07
N ASN A 5 17.52 -28.13 -9.85
CA ASN A 5 17.45 -29.13 -8.78
C ASN A 5 17.54 -28.47 -7.40
N ASN A 6 18.38 -27.44 -7.24
CA ASN A 6 18.42 -26.64 -6.01
C ASN A 6 17.11 -25.89 -5.75
N PHE A 7 16.50 -25.34 -6.79
CA PHE A 7 15.19 -24.68 -6.68
C PHE A 7 14.08 -25.65 -6.24
N LEU A 8 14.03 -26.85 -6.83
CA LEU A 8 13.07 -27.89 -6.43
C LEU A 8 13.31 -28.38 -4.99
N TYR A 9 14.57 -28.51 -4.58
CA TYR A 9 14.92 -28.87 -3.22
C TYR A 9 14.47 -27.80 -2.20
N ALA A 10 14.65 -26.51 -2.53
CA ALA A 10 14.18 -25.40 -1.70
C ALA A 10 12.66 -25.40 -1.56
N ILE A 11 11.91 -25.65 -2.65
CA ILE A 11 10.45 -25.75 -2.59
C ILE A 11 10.02 -26.88 -1.65
N LEU A 12 10.60 -28.08 -1.79
CA LEU A 12 10.25 -29.22 -0.95
C LEU A 12 10.53 -28.95 0.54
N GLN A 13 11.66 -28.33 0.85
CA GLN A 13 11.99 -27.92 2.22
C GLN A 13 10.96 -26.93 2.77
N THR A 14 10.59 -25.89 2.00
CA THR A 14 9.60 -24.90 2.47
C THR A 14 8.22 -25.52 2.74
N GLN A 15 7.81 -26.52 1.95
CA GLN A 15 6.57 -27.26 2.16
C GLN A 15 6.60 -28.09 3.45
N GLU A 16 7.71 -28.80 3.71
CA GLU A 16 7.90 -29.56 4.94
C GLU A 16 7.91 -28.67 6.18
N TYR A 17 8.64 -27.54 6.14
CA TYR A 17 8.64 -26.57 7.25
C TYR A 17 7.24 -26.00 7.52
N SER A 18 6.49 -25.65 6.47
CA SER A 18 5.12 -25.14 6.60
C SER A 18 4.19 -26.17 7.27
N LYS A 19 4.30 -27.43 6.88
CA LYS A 19 3.52 -28.55 7.45
C LYS A 19 3.84 -28.77 8.93
N ALA A 20 5.12 -28.82 9.29
CA ALA A 20 5.55 -28.99 10.67
C ALA A 20 5.13 -27.80 11.55
N PHE A 21 5.24 -26.57 11.02
CA PHE A 21 4.80 -25.36 11.71
C PHE A 21 3.29 -25.38 11.96
N LYS A 22 2.48 -25.73 10.95
CA LYS A 22 1.02 -25.87 11.09
C LYS A 22 0.64 -26.87 12.17
N ALA A 23 1.27 -28.05 12.19
CA ALA A 23 1.02 -29.06 13.21
C ALA A 23 1.37 -28.58 14.63
N LYS A 24 2.43 -27.78 14.78
CA LYS A 24 2.83 -27.19 16.06
C LYS A 24 1.83 -26.13 16.57
N ILE A 25 1.24 -25.35 15.66
CA ILE A 25 0.19 -24.39 16.03
C ILE A 25 -1.08 -25.14 16.45
N GLU A 26 -1.48 -26.18 15.72
CA GLU A 26 -2.67 -26.98 16.06
C GLU A 26 -2.53 -27.69 17.40
N SER A 27 -1.34 -28.22 17.73
CA SER A 27 -1.09 -28.84 19.03
C SER A 27 -1.13 -27.82 20.18
N PHE A 28 -0.55 -26.64 19.97
CA PHE A 28 -0.61 -25.55 20.95
C PHE A 28 -2.04 -25.10 21.22
N VAL A 29 -2.84 -24.88 20.17
CA VAL A 29 -4.25 -24.48 20.29
C VAL A 29 -5.05 -25.57 21.01
N LYS A 30 -4.79 -26.85 20.72
CA LYS A 30 -5.44 -27.97 21.39
C LYS A 30 -5.10 -28.03 22.88
N GLY A 31 -3.84 -27.83 23.24
CA GLY A 31 -3.38 -27.78 24.65
C GLY A 31 -4.04 -26.64 25.42
N ALA A 32 -4.02 -25.43 24.86
CA ALA A 32 -4.67 -24.27 25.48
C ALA A 32 -6.17 -24.49 25.70
N LYS A 33 -6.85 -25.15 24.75
CA LYS A 33 -8.28 -25.48 24.88
C LYS A 33 -8.55 -26.48 26.03
N GLN A 34 -7.66 -27.43 26.24
CA GLN A 34 -7.75 -28.41 27.33
C GLN A 34 -7.48 -27.76 28.69
N GLU A 35 -6.51 -26.85 28.79
CA GLU A 35 -6.23 -26.10 30.02
C GLU A 35 -7.42 -25.22 30.43
N VAL A 36 -8.01 -24.49 29.47
CA VAL A 36 -9.21 -23.66 29.74
C VAL A 36 -10.37 -24.54 30.24
N GLN A 37 -10.57 -25.72 29.64
CA GLN A 37 -11.62 -26.64 30.04
C GLN A 37 -11.37 -27.27 31.43
N ALA A 38 -10.10 -27.51 31.80
CA ALA A 38 -9.73 -27.98 33.13
C ALA A 38 -9.98 -26.90 34.19
N VAL A 39 -9.57 -25.66 33.93
CA VAL A 39 -9.83 -24.51 34.82
C VAL A 39 -11.33 -24.24 34.98
N GLU A 40 -12.10 -24.37 33.91
CA GLU A 40 -13.57 -24.22 33.95
C GLU A 40 -14.23 -25.31 34.82
N LYS A 41 -13.73 -26.54 34.76
CA LYS A 41 -14.23 -27.64 35.59
C LYS A 41 -13.90 -27.45 37.08
N ASP A 42 -12.68 -27.01 37.41
CA ASP A 42 -12.27 -26.74 38.79
C ASP A 42 -13.05 -25.56 39.41
N LEU A 43 -13.47 -24.59 38.59
CA LEU A 43 -14.33 -23.48 39.03
C LEU A 43 -15.77 -23.94 39.34
N LEU A 44 -16.31 -24.94 38.62
CA LEU A 44 -17.65 -25.47 38.88
C LEU A 44 -17.71 -26.32 40.16
N ASP A 45 -16.66 -27.09 40.46
CA ASP A 45 -16.60 -27.94 41.65
C ASP A 45 -16.44 -27.10 42.94
N ASN A 46 -15.75 -25.95 42.87
CA ASN A 46 -15.60 -25.01 44.00
C ASN A 46 -16.84 -24.16 44.30
N ALA A 47 -17.69 -23.88 43.29
CA ALA A 47 -18.92 -23.09 43.47
C ALA A 47 -20.00 -23.81 44.28
N SER A 48 -19.94 -25.15 44.37
CA SER A 48 -20.89 -25.95 45.16
C SER A 48 -20.58 -25.96 46.67
N SER A 49 -19.48 -25.37 47.13
CA SER A 49 -19.01 -25.44 48.52
C SER A 49 -18.97 -24.10 49.28
N ILE A 50 -19.44 -22.99 48.69
CA ILE A 50 -19.31 -21.67 49.33
C ILE A 50 -20.69 -21.00 49.47
N ASN A 51 -21.21 -20.99 50.70
CA ASN A 51 -22.34 -20.17 51.11
C ASN A 51 -22.06 -18.68 50.81
N PRO A 52 -22.97 -17.94 50.13
CA PRO A 52 -22.69 -16.58 49.69
C PRO A 52 -23.04 -15.59 50.79
N LYS A 53 -22.11 -15.32 51.71
CA LYS A 53 -22.15 -14.06 52.48
C LYS A 53 -20.73 -13.57 52.77
N VAL A 54 -20.10 -13.03 51.73
CA VAL A 54 -18.86 -12.26 51.85
C VAL A 54 -19.20 -10.83 51.47
N GLU A 55 -19.32 -9.94 52.47
CA GLU A 55 -19.38 -8.50 52.25
C GLU A 55 -17.99 -8.04 51.80
N VAL A 56 -17.89 -7.75 50.50
CA VAL A 56 -16.67 -7.28 49.86
C VAL A 56 -16.52 -5.77 50.14
N PRO A 57 -15.38 -5.29 50.69
CA PRO A 57 -15.19 -3.89 51.05
C PRO A 57 -15.31 -2.95 49.83
N THR A 58 -15.88 -1.77 50.04
CA THR A 58 -16.27 -0.76 49.01
C THR A 58 -15.16 -0.45 47.99
N VAL A 59 -13.89 -0.44 48.41
CA VAL A 59 -12.74 -0.19 47.52
C VAL A 59 -12.62 -1.25 46.41
N MET A 60 -12.86 -2.52 46.73
CA MET A 60 -12.81 -3.61 45.76
C MET A 60 -14.04 -3.57 44.83
N MET A 61 -15.19 -3.11 45.33
CA MET A 61 -16.38 -2.88 44.48
C MET A 61 -16.11 -1.79 43.44
N VAL A 62 -15.44 -0.69 43.79
CA VAL A 62 -15.10 0.38 42.84
C VAL A 62 -14.11 -0.11 41.77
N GLN A 63 -13.06 -0.84 42.17
CA GLN A 63 -12.07 -1.39 41.23
C GLN A 63 -12.70 -2.41 40.26
N THR A 64 -13.58 -3.27 40.75
CA THR A 64 -14.30 -4.26 39.93
C THR A 64 -15.28 -3.59 38.96
N THR A 65 -15.96 -2.51 39.36
CA THR A 65 -16.81 -1.72 38.43
C THR A 65 -16.00 -1.04 37.34
N LEU A 66 -14.83 -0.47 37.67
CA LEU A 66 -13.96 0.18 36.69
C LEU A 66 -13.41 -0.83 35.66
N LEU A 67 -12.97 -2.00 36.11
CA LEU A 67 -12.50 -3.05 35.22
C LEU A 67 -13.62 -3.53 34.28
N LYS A 68 -14.83 -3.70 34.81
CA LYS A 68 -16.02 -4.07 34.03
C LYS A 68 -16.34 -3.02 32.95
N GLU A 69 -16.24 -1.74 33.28
CA GLU A 69 -16.43 -0.65 32.32
C GLU A 69 -15.34 -0.63 31.24
N GLN A 70 -14.07 -0.82 31.61
CA GLN A 70 -12.97 -0.92 30.64
C GLN A 70 -13.15 -2.10 29.68
N ILE A 71 -13.60 -3.25 30.19
CA ILE A 71 -13.91 -4.42 29.36
C ILE A 71 -15.05 -4.08 28.40
N ALA A 72 -16.14 -3.48 28.88
CA ALA A 72 -17.26 -3.08 28.04
C ALA A 72 -16.85 -2.10 26.92
N SER A 73 -16.04 -1.08 27.26
CA SER A 73 -15.48 -0.14 26.29
C SER A 73 -14.64 -0.84 25.20
N ARG A 74 -13.74 -1.74 25.60
CA ARG A 74 -12.90 -2.50 24.66
C ARG A 74 -13.73 -3.45 23.80
N THR A 75 -14.74 -4.12 24.37
CA THR A 75 -15.66 -4.99 23.63
C THR A 75 -16.40 -4.20 22.54
N VAL A 76 -16.86 -2.99 22.86
CA VAL A 76 -17.49 -2.09 21.87
C VAL A 76 -16.49 -1.69 20.77
N ALA A 77 -15.28 -1.30 21.13
CA ALA A 77 -14.24 -0.91 20.17
C ALA A 77 -13.86 -2.05 19.21
N VAL A 78 -13.65 -3.25 19.73
CA VAL A 78 -13.37 -4.46 18.92
C VAL A 78 -14.56 -4.79 18.02
N GLY A 79 -15.79 -4.67 18.54
CA GLY A 79 -17.00 -4.89 17.73
C GLY A 79 -17.12 -3.91 16.56
N ASN A 80 -16.78 -2.64 16.77
CA ASN A 80 -16.78 -1.63 15.71
C ASN A 80 -15.71 -1.94 14.65
N LEU A 81 -14.50 -2.32 15.07
CA LEU A 81 -13.43 -2.70 14.15
C LEU A 81 -13.81 -3.94 13.32
N LEU A 82 -14.41 -4.95 13.95
CA LEU A 82 -14.88 -6.16 13.27
C LEU A 82 -15.92 -5.85 12.19
N LYS A 83 -16.84 -4.92 12.45
CA LYS A 83 -17.80 -4.44 11.44
C LYS A 83 -17.09 -3.77 10.26
N HIS A 84 -16.07 -2.95 10.52
CA HIS A 84 -15.30 -2.29 9.46
C HIS A 84 -14.53 -3.28 8.59
N VAL A 85 -13.86 -4.26 9.21
CA VAL A 85 -13.14 -5.33 8.50
C VAL A 85 -14.11 -6.12 7.61
N ARG A 86 -15.26 -6.56 8.16
CA ARG A 86 -16.29 -7.27 7.38
C ARG A 86 -16.81 -6.44 6.19
N ALA A 87 -16.99 -5.13 6.37
CA ALA A 87 -17.44 -4.26 5.30
C ALA A 87 -16.39 -4.16 4.17
N ARG A 88 -15.10 -4.09 4.51
CA ARG A 88 -13.99 -4.08 3.54
C ARG A 88 -13.84 -5.42 2.83
N ASP A 89 -13.96 -6.54 3.52
CA ASP A 89 -13.94 -7.88 2.90
C ASP A 89 -15.07 -8.05 1.88
N ASN A 90 -16.26 -7.57 2.20
CA ASN A 90 -17.38 -7.59 1.25
C ASN A 90 -17.09 -6.74 -0.01
N GLN A 91 -16.34 -5.63 0.12
CA GLN A 91 -15.90 -4.84 -1.03
C GLN A 91 -14.84 -5.58 -1.85
N LEU A 92 -13.91 -6.28 -1.20
CA LEU A 92 -12.90 -7.10 -1.86
C LEU A 92 -13.53 -8.25 -2.65
N ASN A 93 -14.52 -8.93 -2.08
CA ASN A 93 -15.23 -10.01 -2.78
C ASN A 93 -15.97 -9.51 -4.02
N LYS A 94 -16.64 -8.34 -3.93
CA LYS A 94 -17.27 -7.71 -5.10
C LYS A 94 -16.29 -7.37 -6.22
N LEU A 95 -15.09 -6.88 -5.86
CA LEU A 95 -14.03 -6.63 -6.83
C LEU A 95 -13.51 -7.93 -7.42
N HIS A 96 -13.27 -8.95 -6.60
CA HIS A 96 -12.81 -10.26 -7.01
C HIS A 96 -13.78 -10.89 -8.03
N ASP A 97 -15.09 -10.88 -7.77
CA ASP A 97 -16.12 -11.38 -8.69
C ASP A 97 -16.11 -10.62 -10.03
N LYS A 98 -15.88 -9.30 -10.00
CA LYS A 98 -15.78 -8.47 -11.20
C LYS A 98 -14.60 -8.87 -12.08
N PHE A 99 -13.47 -9.25 -11.49
CA PHE A 99 -12.27 -9.70 -12.23
C PHE A 99 -12.37 -11.16 -12.69
N GLN A 100 -13.12 -12.00 -11.97
CA GLN A 100 -13.24 -13.42 -12.30
C GLN A 100 -14.37 -13.71 -13.30
N SER A 101 -15.37 -12.83 -13.40
CA SER A 101 -16.50 -12.96 -14.33
C SER A 101 -16.22 -12.45 -15.75
N THR A 102 -15.05 -11.88 -16.06
CA THR A 102 -14.72 -11.36 -17.39
C THR A 102 -13.54 -12.08 -18.04
N ALA A 103 -13.85 -13.00 -18.96
CA ALA A 103 -13.24 -13.03 -20.30
C ALA A 103 -14.05 -13.94 -21.25
N PRO A 104 -14.20 -13.63 -22.57
CA PRO A 104 -13.60 -12.52 -23.32
C PRO A 104 -14.60 -11.68 -24.15
N LEU A 105 -14.08 -10.53 -24.62
CA LEU A 105 -14.52 -9.68 -25.75
C LEU A 105 -15.68 -8.67 -25.56
N ASN A 106 -15.28 -7.44 -25.86
CA ASN A 106 -15.98 -6.36 -26.54
C ASN A 106 -16.82 -5.33 -25.76
N GLU A 107 -16.51 -4.10 -26.17
CA GLU A 107 -17.27 -2.84 -26.12
C GLU A 107 -17.08 -1.92 -24.91
N PHE A 108 -16.45 -0.79 -25.27
CA PHE A 108 -16.26 0.45 -24.54
C PHE A 108 -17.58 1.02 -24.04
N GLU A 109 -17.55 1.64 -22.86
CA GLU A 109 -18.15 2.95 -22.64
C GLU A 109 -17.32 3.70 -21.57
N GLU A 110 -16.84 4.89 -21.94
CA GLU A 110 -15.97 5.78 -21.18
C GLU A 110 -16.75 6.52 -20.07
N GLN A 111 -16.21 6.58 -18.85
CA GLN A 111 -15.94 7.89 -18.21
C GLN A 111 -15.08 7.79 -16.94
N ASP A 112 -14.02 8.60 -16.99
CA ASP A 112 -13.35 9.33 -15.91
C ASP A 112 -12.15 8.71 -15.16
N PHE A 113 -10.98 9.12 -15.67
CA PHE A 113 -9.69 9.38 -15.00
C PHE A 113 -9.04 8.27 -14.15
N SER A 114 -8.24 7.40 -14.80
CA SER A 114 -6.88 7.09 -14.32
C SER A 114 -6.04 6.38 -15.39
N VAL A 115 -4.95 7.04 -15.79
CA VAL A 115 -3.73 6.54 -16.48
C VAL A 115 -3.87 5.17 -17.14
N GLU A 116 -4.26 5.24 -18.40
CA GLU A 116 -4.40 4.12 -19.32
C GLU A 116 -3.01 3.73 -19.90
N CYS A 117 -2.47 2.60 -19.44
CA CYS A 117 -1.42 1.89 -20.18
C CYS A 117 -2.06 0.96 -21.20
N ASN A 118 -2.73 1.53 -22.19
CA ASN A 118 -3.18 0.77 -23.36
C ASN A 118 -2.07 0.76 -24.40
N THR A 119 -1.28 -0.30 -24.35
CA THR A 119 -0.85 -0.99 -25.55
C THR A 119 -0.84 -2.46 -25.20
N SER A 120 -2.00 -3.10 -25.33
CA SER A 120 -2.13 -4.56 -25.38
C SER A 120 -1.48 -5.08 -26.67
N LYS A 121 -0.16 -4.97 -26.76
CA LYS A 121 0.65 -5.98 -27.42
C LYS A 121 1.27 -6.75 -26.27
N GLY A 122 0.51 -7.70 -25.76
CA GLY A 122 0.98 -8.61 -24.71
C GLY A 122 2.35 -9.13 -25.12
N ILE A 123 3.27 -9.17 -24.15
CA ILE A 123 4.63 -9.67 -24.38
C ILE A 123 4.48 -11.02 -25.07
N THR A 124 4.92 -11.12 -26.33
CA THR A 124 4.84 -12.37 -27.08
C THR A 124 5.94 -13.27 -26.54
N VAL A 125 5.60 -14.00 -25.49
CA VAL A 125 6.44 -15.06 -24.93
C VAL A 125 6.35 -16.24 -25.90
N SER A 126 7.50 -16.72 -26.37
CA SER A 126 7.56 -17.92 -27.21
C SER A 126 6.95 -19.12 -26.47
N ALA A 127 6.51 -20.14 -27.19
CA ALA A 127 5.96 -21.37 -26.59
C ALA A 127 6.90 -22.01 -25.56
N ASP A 128 8.21 -21.79 -25.72
CA ASP A 128 9.28 -22.26 -24.83
C ASP A 128 9.52 -21.36 -23.59
N GLY A 129 8.69 -20.33 -23.38
CA GLY A 129 8.82 -19.41 -22.25
C GLY A 129 9.89 -18.31 -22.41
N PHE A 130 10.58 -18.27 -23.55
CA PHE A 130 11.59 -17.25 -23.83
C PHE A 130 10.98 -15.96 -24.38
N ILE A 131 11.51 -14.82 -23.94
CA ILE A 131 11.24 -13.51 -24.53
C ILE A 131 12.37 -13.19 -25.51
N TYR A 132 12.02 -12.92 -26.76
CA TYR A 132 13.00 -12.60 -27.77
C TYR A 132 13.63 -11.22 -27.54
N VAL A 133 14.93 -11.08 -27.79
CA VAL A 133 15.69 -9.84 -27.51
C VAL A 133 15.13 -8.65 -28.29
N GLU A 134 14.69 -8.84 -29.54
CA GLU A 134 14.06 -7.76 -30.31
C GLU A 134 12.75 -7.30 -29.67
N HIS A 135 11.98 -8.20 -29.06
CA HIS A 135 10.74 -7.83 -28.39
C HIS A 135 11.03 -6.95 -27.15
N VAL A 136 12.03 -7.32 -26.34
CA VAL A 136 12.46 -6.47 -25.21
C VAL A 136 12.94 -5.11 -25.70
N LYS A 137 13.79 -5.09 -26.73
CA LYS A 137 14.33 -3.85 -27.31
C LYS A 137 13.21 -2.94 -27.81
N ASN A 138 12.24 -3.49 -28.54
CA ASN A 138 11.14 -2.71 -29.10
C ASN A 138 10.22 -2.18 -28.00
N THR A 139 9.85 -3.00 -27.02
CA THR A 139 9.02 -2.58 -25.89
C THR A 139 9.68 -1.48 -25.06
N VAL A 140 10.99 -1.61 -24.79
CA VAL A 140 11.75 -0.56 -24.09
C VAL A 140 11.81 0.73 -24.91
N ASN A 141 12.07 0.64 -26.22
CA ASN A 141 12.09 1.81 -27.09
C ASN A 141 10.72 2.50 -27.17
N GLU A 142 9.63 1.74 -27.34
CA GLU A 142 8.26 2.28 -27.37
C GLU A 142 7.90 2.97 -26.04
N ALA A 143 8.27 2.38 -24.89
CA ALA A 143 8.06 2.98 -23.58
C ALA A 143 8.85 4.28 -23.40
N ILE A 144 10.10 4.33 -23.87
CA ILE A 144 10.93 5.54 -23.82
C ILE A 144 10.33 6.63 -24.73
N VAL A 145 9.92 6.30 -25.95
CA VAL A 145 9.31 7.28 -26.87
C VAL A 145 8.02 7.83 -26.28
N LYS A 146 7.13 6.96 -25.77
CA LYS A 146 5.86 7.37 -25.14
C LYS A 146 6.09 8.27 -23.92
N THR A 147 7.04 7.93 -23.06
CA THR A 147 7.37 8.75 -21.88
C THR A 147 8.01 10.08 -22.28
N TYR A 148 8.86 10.09 -23.30
CA TYR A 148 9.45 11.32 -23.83
C TYR A 148 8.41 12.24 -24.45
N GLU A 149 7.52 11.73 -25.30
CA GLU A 149 6.43 12.51 -25.90
C GLU A 149 5.51 13.09 -24.82
N THR A 150 5.15 12.29 -23.81
CA THR A 150 4.31 12.74 -22.69
C THR A 150 5.01 13.82 -21.86
N GLN A 151 6.30 13.63 -21.55
CA GLN A 151 7.10 14.62 -20.82
C GLN A 151 7.27 15.90 -21.63
N VAL A 152 7.55 15.81 -22.94
CA VAL A 152 7.64 16.98 -23.82
C VAL A 152 6.33 17.75 -23.83
N GLN A 153 5.17 17.07 -23.85
CA GLN A 153 3.87 17.74 -23.71
C GLN A 153 3.69 18.40 -22.33
N ALA A 154 4.17 17.76 -21.24
CA ALA A 154 4.16 18.38 -19.91
C ALA A 154 5.08 19.60 -19.80
N PHE A 155 6.29 19.54 -20.40
CA PHE A 155 7.24 20.66 -20.42
C PHE A 155 6.81 21.81 -21.33
N LYS A 156 6.01 21.54 -22.38
CA LYS A 156 5.36 22.61 -23.19
C LYS A 156 4.40 23.47 -22.36
N SER A 157 3.89 22.97 -21.24
CA SER A 157 3.01 23.77 -20.36
C SER A 157 3.77 24.76 -19.48
N TYR A 158 5.08 24.56 -19.26
CA TYR A 158 5.89 25.48 -18.47
C TYR A 158 6.23 26.72 -19.29
N VAL A 159 5.24 27.61 -19.39
CA VAL A 159 5.47 28.98 -19.80
C VAL A 159 6.19 29.67 -18.63
N LYS A 160 7.48 29.95 -18.80
CA LYS A 160 8.27 30.71 -17.82
C LYS A 160 7.48 31.98 -17.47
N PRO A 161 6.99 32.15 -16.22
CA PRO A 161 6.07 33.26 -15.88
C PRO A 161 6.71 34.63 -16.07
N TYR A 162 8.04 34.66 -16.13
CA TYR A 162 8.84 35.87 -16.31
C TYR A 162 9.16 36.21 -17.77
N THR A 163 8.90 35.35 -18.75
CA THR A 163 9.23 35.64 -20.16
C THR A 163 8.60 36.95 -20.62
N ARG A 164 7.30 37.13 -20.35
CA ARG A 164 6.59 38.37 -20.69
C ARG A 164 7.16 39.60 -19.99
N ARG A 165 7.55 39.46 -18.72
CA ARG A 165 8.17 40.57 -17.95
C ARG A 165 9.56 40.91 -18.50
N ILE A 166 10.35 39.90 -18.89
CA ILE A 166 11.68 40.07 -19.48
C ILE A 166 11.58 40.75 -20.85
N GLU A 167 10.63 40.34 -21.68
CA GLU A 167 10.40 40.96 -22.99
C GLU A 167 9.99 42.44 -22.86
N GLN A 168 9.19 42.79 -21.85
CA GLN A 168 8.80 44.16 -21.55
C GLN A 168 9.97 45.02 -21.03
N LEU A 169 10.91 44.42 -20.33
CA LEU A 169 12.12 45.08 -19.82
C LEU A 169 13.29 45.02 -20.82
N ARG A 170 13.08 44.42 -21.99
CA ARG A 170 14.13 44.28 -23.00
C ARG A 170 14.51 45.67 -23.50
N MET A 171 15.79 46.00 -23.35
CA MET A 171 16.33 47.24 -23.87
C MET A 171 16.21 47.27 -25.40
N PRO A 172 15.83 48.41 -26.01
CA PRO A 172 15.75 48.52 -27.46
C PRO A 172 17.12 48.25 -28.09
N VAL A 173 17.14 47.79 -29.34
CA VAL A 173 18.37 47.44 -30.08
C VAL A 173 19.35 48.62 -30.14
N ASN A 174 18.83 49.85 -30.09
CA ASN A 174 19.60 51.07 -30.16
C ASN A 174 19.76 51.74 -28.79
N TYR A 175 19.56 50.99 -27.69
CA TYR A 175 19.81 51.53 -26.36
C TYR A 175 21.29 51.90 -26.24
N GLN A 176 21.54 53.18 -26.07
CA GLN A 176 22.83 53.70 -25.68
C GLN A 176 22.81 53.84 -24.15
N PRO A 177 23.58 53.02 -23.41
CA PRO A 177 23.73 53.22 -21.98
C PRO A 177 24.18 54.66 -21.70
N PRO A 178 23.63 55.32 -20.66
CA PRO A 178 24.12 56.60 -20.22
C PRO A 178 25.64 56.52 -20.05
N LYS A 179 26.35 57.54 -20.55
CA LYS A 179 27.78 57.64 -20.28
C LYS A 179 27.94 57.67 -18.77
N PHE A 180 28.66 56.70 -18.23
CA PHE A 180 29.06 56.78 -16.83
C PHE A 180 29.85 58.07 -16.65
N GLN A 181 29.55 58.79 -15.58
CA GLN A 181 30.36 59.91 -15.14
C GLN A 181 31.77 59.36 -14.90
N GLN A 182 32.69 59.71 -15.78
CA GLN A 182 34.08 59.33 -15.62
C GLN A 182 34.60 60.20 -14.49
N PHE A 183 35.12 59.58 -13.45
CA PHE A 183 35.82 60.32 -12.43
C PHE A 183 37.27 60.43 -12.88
N ASN A 184 37.86 61.63 -12.75
CA ASN A 184 39.30 61.71 -12.72
C ASN A 184 39.77 60.82 -11.54
N GLY A 185 40.98 60.26 -11.59
CA GLY A 185 41.48 59.40 -10.49
C GLY A 185 41.53 60.05 -9.10
N HIS A 186 41.09 61.31 -8.98
CA HIS A 186 40.95 62.10 -7.76
C HIS A 186 39.51 62.18 -7.23
N GLY A 187 38.53 61.60 -7.93
CA GLY A 187 37.14 61.51 -7.47
C GLY A 187 36.22 62.65 -7.92
N ASP A 188 36.67 63.52 -8.84
CA ASP A 188 35.83 64.57 -9.43
C ASP A 188 35.24 64.11 -10.77
N PRO A 189 33.98 64.46 -11.06
CA PRO A 189 33.40 64.26 -12.38
C PRO A 189 34.19 64.94 -13.50
N GLN A 190 34.40 64.22 -14.60
CA GLN A 190 34.93 64.73 -15.86
C GLN A 190 33.82 64.94 -16.89
#